data_AF-A0AAJ1J9X0-F1
#
_entry.id   AF-A0AAJ1J9X0-F1
#
_cell.length_a   1.000
_cell.length_b   1.000
_cell.length_c   1.000
_cell.angle_alpha   90.00
_cell.angle_beta   90.00
_cell.angle_gamma   90.00
#
_symmetry.space_group_name_H-M   'P 1'
#
loop_
_entity.id
_entity.type
_entity.pdbx_description
1 polymer ?
#
loop_
_entity_poly.entity_id
_entity_poly.type
_entity_poly.pdbx_seq_one_letter_code
_entity_poly.pdbx_strand_id
1 'polypeptide(L)'
;MEKITERLMIDYGFTLNEINRIKSAAKRSGNDIKKEILILSNGFYGLVLGLLVILFSLLSVVVFVNDVDYLSVILTVFISLFFALFFSSPKLKYKLFMFLKKHKG
;
A
#
# COMPACT_ATOMS: atom_id res chain seq x y z
N MET A 1 22.72 13.55 -0.56
CA MET A 1 21.25 13.64 -0.35
C MET A 1 20.64 12.35 0.22
N GLU A 2 21.06 11.14 -0.18
CA GLU A 2 20.54 9.87 0.37
C GLU A 2 20.65 9.74 1.90
N LYS A 3 21.82 10.09 2.48
CA LYS A 3 22.07 9.96 3.93
C LYS A 3 21.13 10.82 4.80
N ILE A 4 20.58 11.91 4.26
CA ILE A 4 19.64 12.79 4.96
C ILE A 4 18.25 12.14 4.97
N THR A 5 17.82 11.62 3.82
CA THR A 5 16.56 10.88 3.71
C THR A 5 16.54 9.63 4.60
N GLU A 6 17.65 8.89 4.67
CA GLU A 6 17.76 7.73 5.56
C GLU A 6 17.66 8.09 7.04
N ARG A 7 18.34 9.17 7.48
CA ARG A 7 18.20 9.63 8.87
C ARG A 7 16.77 9.99 9.20
N LEU A 8 16.13 10.78 8.34
CA LEU A 8 14.72 11.14 8.52
C LEU A 8 13.81 9.91 8.61
N MET A 9 14.07 8.89 7.78
CA MET A 9 13.34 7.62 7.84
C MET A 9 13.57 6.87 9.15
N ILE A 10 14.81 6.78 9.62
CA ILE A 10 15.13 6.14 10.90
C ILE A 10 14.47 6.90 12.06
N ASP A 11 14.52 8.23 12.06
CA ASP A 11 13.90 9.09 13.07
C ASP A 11 12.36 8.96 13.07
N TYR A 12 11.77 8.71 11.89
CA TYR A 12 10.35 8.41 11.76
C TYR A 12 9.98 6.98 12.21
N GLY A 13 10.97 6.12 12.43
CA GLY A 13 10.80 4.75 12.92
C GLY A 13 10.87 3.67 11.84
N PHE A 14 11.46 3.94 10.66
CA PHE A 14 11.78 2.89 9.70
C PHE A 14 12.93 2.02 10.20
N THR A 15 12.81 0.71 9.97
CA THR A 15 13.90 -0.23 10.22
C THR A 15 14.92 -0.21 9.09
N LEU A 16 16.17 -0.54 9.39
CA LEU A 16 17.22 -0.66 8.38
C LEU A 16 16.86 -1.66 7.28
N ASN A 17 16.12 -2.74 7.60
CA ASN A 17 15.64 -3.70 6.61
C ASN A 17 14.61 -3.10 5.65
N GLU A 18 13.70 -2.26 6.13
CA GLU A 18 12.73 -1.54 5.29
C GLU A 18 13.44 -0.56 4.35
N ILE A 19 14.42 0.17 4.87
CA ILE A 19 15.23 1.13 4.08
C ILE A 19 16.06 0.40 3.02
N ASN A 20 16.70 -0.71 3.38
CA ASN A 20 17.45 -1.54 2.44
C ASN A 20 16.54 -2.10 1.33
N ARG A 21 15.31 -2.52 1.64
CA ARG A 21 14.34 -2.94 0.63
C ARG A 21 13.99 -1.82 -0.35
N ILE A 22 13.79 -0.59 0.13
CA ILE A 22 13.53 0.58 -0.72
C ILE A 22 14.75 0.90 -1.60
N LYS A 23 15.96 0.83 -1.04
CA LYS A 23 17.21 1.01 -1.78
C LYS A 23 17.41 -0.05 -2.87
N SER A 24 17.17 -1.31 -2.54
CA SER A 24 17.24 -2.41 -3.52
C SER A 24 16.21 -2.24 -4.63
N ALA A 25 15.00 -1.79 -4.30
CA ALA A 25 13.98 -1.47 -5.30
C ALA A 25 14.44 -0.31 -6.20
N ALA A 26 14.90 0.81 -5.63
CA ALA A 26 15.40 1.96 -6.37
C ALA A 26 16.54 1.58 -7.34
N LYS A 27 17.50 0.77 -6.86
CA LYS A 27 18.61 0.24 -7.67
C LYS A 27 18.14 -0.66 -8.81
N ARG A 28 17.11 -1.49 -8.59
CA ARG A 28 16.52 -2.35 -9.61
C ARG A 28 15.74 -1.55 -10.66
N SER A 29 15.09 -0.47 -10.24
CA SER A 29 14.29 0.42 -11.10
C SER A 29 15.13 1.46 -11.86
N GLY A 30 16.43 1.62 -11.51
CA GLY A 30 17.26 2.72 -12.01
C GLY A 30 16.81 4.11 -11.53
N ASN A 31 15.96 4.16 -10.51
CA ASN A 31 15.41 5.40 -9.96
C ASN A 31 16.23 5.91 -8.78
N ASP A 32 16.18 7.22 -8.54
CA ASP A 32 16.62 7.79 -7.26
C ASP A 32 15.69 7.33 -6.12
N ILE A 33 16.24 7.13 -4.92
CA ILE A 33 15.51 6.71 -3.72
C ILE A 33 14.29 7.59 -3.47
N LYS A 34 14.43 8.92 -3.65
CA LYS A 34 13.31 9.86 -3.48
C LYS A 34 12.15 9.56 -4.44
N LYS A 35 12.46 9.21 -5.68
CA LYS A 35 11.46 8.90 -6.72
C LYS A 35 10.78 7.56 -6.41
N GLU A 36 11.56 6.57 -5.97
CA GLU A 36 11.04 5.26 -5.57
C GLU A 36 10.12 5.35 -4.34
N ILE A 37 10.48 6.18 -3.34
CA ILE A 37 9.63 6.49 -2.18
C ILE A 37 8.28 7.07 -2.63
N LEU A 38 8.30 7.99 -3.59
CA LEU A 38 7.09 8.63 -4.13
C LEU A 38 6.22 7.64 -4.91
N ILE A 39 6.84 6.76 -5.70
CA ILE A 39 6.14 5.69 -6.43
C ILE A 39 5.48 4.70 -5.45
N LEU A 40 6.21 4.22 -4.43
CA LEU A 40 5.66 3.32 -3.41
C LEU A 40 4.51 3.96 -2.64
N SER A 41 4.64 5.24 -2.29
CA SER A 41 3.59 6.03 -1.64
C SER A 41 2.37 6.22 -2.53
N ASN A 42 2.54 6.55 -3.81
CA ASN A 42 1.41 6.62 -4.76
C ASN A 42 0.75 5.25 -4.98
N GLY A 43 1.54 4.18 -4.89
CA GLY A 43 1.03 2.81 -4.89
C GLY A 43 0.13 2.47 -3.69
N PHE A 44 0.13 3.29 -2.62
CA PHE A 44 -0.87 3.21 -1.55
C PHE A 44 -2.23 3.73 -2.01
N TYR A 45 -2.28 4.88 -2.70
CA TYR A 45 -3.52 5.40 -3.27
C TYR A 45 -4.16 4.44 -4.27
N GLY A 46 -3.35 3.82 -5.13
CA GLY A 46 -3.83 2.79 -6.05
C GLY A 46 -4.45 1.59 -5.32
N LEU A 47 -3.85 1.16 -4.21
CA LEU A 47 -4.41 0.10 -3.36
C LEU A 47 -5.74 0.51 -2.72
N VAL A 48 -5.82 1.73 -2.16
CA VAL A 48 -7.04 2.24 -1.52
C VAL A 48 -8.17 2.39 -2.54
N LEU A 49 -7.88 2.94 -3.73
CA LEU A 49 -8.85 3.06 -4.82
C LEU A 49 -9.31 1.68 -5.30
N GLY A 50 -8.39 0.72 -5.48
CA GLY A 50 -8.76 -0.65 -5.83
C GLY A 50 -9.68 -1.29 -4.79
N LEU A 51 -9.38 -1.09 -3.50
CA LEU A 51 -10.21 -1.60 -2.41
C LEU A 51 -11.61 -0.96 -2.39
N LEU A 52 -11.69 0.36 -2.66
CA LEU A 52 -12.96 1.08 -2.79
C LEU A 52 -13.79 0.54 -3.96
N VAL A 53 -13.19 0.35 -5.13
CA VAL A 53 -13.88 -0.20 -6.31
C VAL A 53 -14.42 -1.60 -6.01
N ILE A 54 -13.62 -2.46 -5.37
CA ILE A 54 -14.07 -3.81 -4.97
C ILE A 54 -15.26 -3.71 -4.00
N LEU A 55 -15.18 -2.84 -3.00
CA LEU A 55 -16.25 -2.63 -2.03
C LEU A 55 -17.55 -2.14 -2.69
N PHE A 56 -17.46 -1.17 -3.61
CA PHE A 56 -18.62 -0.66 -4.35
C PHE A 56 -19.23 -1.72 -5.27
N SER A 57 -18.41 -2.53 -5.94
CA SER A 57 -18.88 -3.65 -6.76
C SER A 57 -19.62 -4.68 -5.92
N LEU A 58 -19.09 -5.04 -4.75
CA LEU A 58 -19.75 -5.96 -3.81
C LEU A 58 -21.08 -5.41 -3.30
N LEU A 59 -21.11 -4.15 -2.87
CA LEU A 59 -22.34 -3.49 -2.42
C LEU A 59 -23.39 -3.47 -3.54
N SER A 60 -22.97 -3.24 -4.78
CA SER A 60 -23.87 -3.27 -5.94
C SER A 60 -24.46 -4.67 -6.14
N VAL A 61 -23.65 -5.73 -6.09
CA VAL A 61 -24.14 -7.11 -6.21
C VAL A 61 -25.13 -7.43 -5.09
N VAL A 62 -24.83 -7.05 -3.86
CA VAL A 62 -25.71 -7.28 -2.70
C VAL A 62 -27.04 -6.53 -2.81
N VAL A 63 -27.05 -5.30 -3.33
CA VAL A 63 -28.27 -4.47 -3.42
C VAL A 63 -29.16 -4.86 -4.61
N PHE A 64 -28.57 -5.26 -5.74
CA PHE A 64 -29.32 -5.47 -6.98
C PHE A 64 -29.69 -6.94 -7.28
N VAL A 65 -29.10 -7.90 -6.58
CA VAL A 65 -29.37 -9.33 -6.81
C VAL A 65 -30.20 -9.88 -5.64
N ASN A 66 -31.39 -10.40 -5.93
CA ASN A 66 -32.33 -10.88 -4.91
C ASN A 66 -31.95 -12.27 -4.33
N ASP A 67 -31.22 -13.10 -5.08
CA ASP A 67 -30.76 -14.44 -4.68
C ASP A 67 -29.25 -14.48 -4.44
N VAL A 68 -28.76 -13.59 -3.58
CA VAL A 68 -27.33 -13.57 -3.22
C VAL A 68 -27.05 -14.57 -2.10
N ASP A 69 -26.13 -15.49 -2.34
CA ASP A 69 -25.51 -16.27 -1.27
C ASP A 69 -24.51 -15.39 -0.51
N TYR A 70 -25.03 -14.71 0.52
CA TYR A 70 -24.27 -13.81 1.38
C TYR A 70 -23.06 -14.48 2.04
N LEU A 71 -23.12 -15.80 2.31
CA LEU A 71 -22.01 -16.54 2.90
C LEU A 71 -20.84 -16.66 1.92
N SER A 72 -21.12 -17.06 0.67
CA SER A 72 -20.11 -17.09 -0.39
C SER A 72 -19.50 -15.72 -0.67
N VAL A 73 -20.33 -14.68 -0.66
CA VAL A 73 -19.85 -13.29 -0.83
C VAL A 73 -18.88 -12.92 0.29
N ILE A 74 -19.28 -13.06 1.56
CA ILE A 74 -18.44 -12.72 2.73
C ILE A 74 -17.12 -13.50 2.70
N LEU A 75 -17.16 -14.80 2.41
CA LEU A 75 -15.97 -15.64 2.37
C LEU A 75 -14.99 -15.20 1.26
N THR A 76 -15.53 -14.86 0.08
CA THR A 76 -14.73 -14.37 -1.05
C THR A 76 -14.07 -13.03 -0.74
N VAL A 77 -14.78 -12.12 -0.06
CA VAL A 77 -14.20 -10.85 0.41
C VAL A 77 -13.08 -11.12 1.40
N PHE A 78 -13.31 -12.00 2.39
CA PHE A 78 -12.35 -12.27 3.44
C PHE A 78 -11.05 -12.87 2.90
N ILE A 79 -11.16 -13.85 2.00
CA ILE A 79 -10.01 -14.47 1.32
C ILE A 79 -9.29 -13.42 0.46
N SER A 80 -10.02 -12.64 -0.33
CA SER A 80 -9.43 -11.60 -1.19
C SER A 80 -8.70 -10.53 -0.38
N LEU A 81 -9.27 -10.11 0.75
CA LEU A 81 -8.63 -9.15 1.68
C LEU A 81 -7.35 -9.74 2.28
N PHE A 82 -7.40 -11.01 2.69
CA PHE A 82 -6.25 -11.70 3.26
C PHE A 82 -5.10 -11.75 2.25
N PHE A 83 -5.35 -12.16 1.01
CA PHE A 83 -4.34 -12.18 -0.06
C PHE A 83 -3.84 -10.78 -0.40
N ALA A 84 -4.72 -9.77 -0.48
CA ALA A 84 -4.32 -8.39 -0.75
C ALA A 84 -3.39 -7.82 0.33
N LEU A 85 -3.66 -8.13 1.61
CA LEU A 85 -2.88 -7.67 2.76
C LEU A 85 -1.56 -8.44 2.93
N PHE A 86 -1.52 -9.74 2.56
CA PHE A 86 -0.31 -10.57 2.65
C PHE A 86 0.67 -10.36 1.50
N PHE A 87 0.17 -10.19 0.27
CA PHE A 87 1.03 -10.07 -0.92
C PHE A 87 1.50 -8.65 -1.22
N SER A 88 0.68 -7.66 -0.87
CA SER A 88 1.17 -6.29 -0.92
C SER A 88 2.05 -6.03 0.31
N SER A 89 2.93 -5.06 0.23
CA SER A 89 3.55 -4.46 1.41
C SER A 89 2.75 -3.22 1.84
N PRO A 90 1.42 -3.31 2.12
CA PRO A 90 0.60 -2.13 2.35
C PRO A 90 1.07 -1.41 3.60
N LYS A 91 1.64 -2.12 4.58
CA LYS A 91 2.27 -1.54 5.76
C LYS A 91 3.45 -0.63 5.38
N LEU A 92 4.33 -1.07 4.49
CA LEU A 92 5.48 -0.26 4.03
C LEU A 92 5.01 0.93 3.18
N LYS A 93 4.06 0.70 2.27
CA LYS A 93 3.45 1.75 1.43
C LYS A 93 2.73 2.81 2.27
N TYR A 94 1.98 2.40 3.29
CA TYR A 94 1.30 3.29 4.23
C TYR A 94 2.30 4.10 5.08
N LYS A 95 3.33 3.44 5.60
CA LYS A 95 4.39 4.09 6.38
C LYS A 95 5.13 5.13 5.54
N LEU A 96 5.45 4.81 4.29
CA LEU A 96 6.02 5.74 3.31
C LEU A 96 5.09 6.91 2.99
N PHE A 97 3.80 6.65 2.84
CA PHE A 97 2.79 7.68 2.63
C PHE A 97 2.71 8.66 3.80
N MET A 98 2.63 8.15 5.03
CA MET A 98 2.58 8.97 6.24
C MET A 98 3.89 9.73 6.49
N PHE A 99 5.03 9.12 6.17
CA PHE A 99 6.35 9.76 6.18
C PHE A 99 6.42 10.95 5.22
N LEU A 100 5.98 10.75 3.97
CA LEU A 100 5.90 11.82 2.98
C LEU A 100 4.93 12.92 3.40
N LYS A 101 3.78 12.57 4.00
CA LYS A 101 2.80 13.57 4.49
C LYS A 101 3.38 14.42 5.62
N LYS A 102 4.23 13.86 6.50
CA LYS A 102 4.85 14.59 7.62
C LYS A 102 6.06 15.44 7.22
N HIS A 103 6.77 15.06 6.16
CA HIS A 103 8.01 15.73 5.72
C HIS A 103 7.91 16.45 4.36
N LYS A 104 6.72 16.48 3.74
CA LYS A 104 6.39 17.40 2.63
C LYS A 104 5.75 18.72 3.11
N GLY A 105 5.75 18.97 4.42
CA GLY A 105 5.53 20.30 5.00
C GLY A 105 6.87 21.01 5.17
#